data_AF-A0A843JA55-F1
#
_entry.id   AF-A0A843JA55-F1
#
_cell.length_a   1.000
_cell.length_b   1.000
_cell.length_c   1.000
_cell.angle_alpha   90.00
_cell.angle_beta   90.00
_cell.angle_gamma   90.00
#
_symmetry.space_group_name_H-M   'P 1'
#
loop_
_entity.id
_entity.type
_entity.pdbx_description
1 polymer ?
#
loop_
_entity_poly.entity_id
_entity_poly.type
_entity_poly.pdbx_seq_one_letter_code
_entity_poly.pdbx_strand_id
1 'polypeptide(L)' 'MAIDNRIKAISDLTGVPFSNHTLRCTFGRTLYYSGVKIEDIAAILGHKDTKTTLKYLGLDKVDHSDHMNMLDFGDDDDD' A
#
# COMPACT_ATOMS: atom_id res chain seq x y z
N MET A 1 -4.26 -7.73 -23.96
CA MET A 1 -3.36 -8.20 -25.05
C MET A 1 -2.48 -7.11 -25.68
N ALA A 2 -2.91 -5.86 -25.91
CA ALA A 2 -1.97 -4.82 -26.41
C ALA A 2 -1.10 -4.20 -25.30
N ILE A 3 -1.69 -3.90 -24.13
CA ILE A 3 -0.99 -3.31 -22.98
C ILE A 3 -0.02 -4.29 -22.34
N ASP A 4 -0.38 -5.58 -22.23
CA ASP A 4 0.48 -6.61 -21.64
C ASP A 4 1.78 -6.79 -22.44
N ASN A 5 1.70 -6.73 -23.77
CA ASN A 5 2.87 -6.80 -24.63
C ASN A 5 3.81 -5.61 -24.44
N ARG A 6 3.25 -4.40 -24.21
CA ARG A 6 4.05 -3.20 -23.91
C ARG A 6 4.70 -3.30 -22.53
N ILE A 7 3.98 -3.77 -21.53
CA ILE A 7 4.53 -4.01 -20.18
C ILE A 7 5.69 -5.00 -20.25
N LYS A 8 5.53 -6.10 -20.98
CA LYS A 8 6.60 -7.08 -21.17
C LYS A 8 7.82 -6.47 -21.84
N ALA A 9 7.63 -5.71 -22.93
CA ALA A 9 8.73 -5.05 -23.62
C ALA A 9 9.51 -4.06 -22.72
N ILE A 10 8.80 -3.29 -21.89
CA ILE A 10 9.45 -2.35 -20.95
C ILE A 10 10.13 -3.11 -19.81
N SER A 11 9.52 -4.19 -19.31
CA SER A 11 10.11 -5.06 -18.30
C SER A 11 11.43 -5.66 -18.80
N ASP A 12 11.45 -6.17 -20.04
CA ASP A 12 12.64 -6.72 -20.69
C ASP A 12 13.72 -5.64 -20.92
N LEU A 13 13.32 -4.43 -21.31
CA LEU A 13 14.23 -3.30 -21.55
C LEU A 13 14.90 -2.79 -20.27
N THR A 14 14.15 -2.74 -19.17
CA THR A 14 14.65 -2.22 -17.88
C THR A 14 15.37 -3.30 -17.07
N GLY A 15 15.22 -4.58 -17.43
CA GLY A 15 15.69 -5.72 -16.64
C GLY A 15 14.92 -5.92 -15.34
N VAL A 16 13.83 -5.17 -15.11
CA VAL A 16 13.00 -5.27 -13.90
C VAL A 16 11.73 -6.04 -14.24
N PRO A 17 11.46 -7.21 -13.61
CA PRO A 17 10.25 -7.96 -13.84
C PRO A 17 9.04 -7.29 -13.18
N PHE A 18 8.04 -6.88 -13.96
CA PHE A 18 6.78 -6.37 -13.41
C PHE A 18 5.57 -6.67 -14.31
N SER A 19 4.39 -6.64 -13.71
CA SER A 19 3.10 -6.82 -14.37
C SER A 19 2.17 -5.64 -14.10
N ASN A 20 1.03 -5.56 -14.80
CA ASN A 20 -0.04 -4.60 -14.49
C ASN A 20 -0.45 -4.66 -13.01
N HIS A 21 -0.53 -5.86 -12.44
CA HIS A 21 -0.86 -6.05 -11.03
C HIS A 21 0.25 -5.55 -10.11
N THR A 22 1.51 -5.77 -10.46
CA THR A 22 2.66 -5.26 -9.70
C THR A 22 2.65 -3.73 -9.68
N LEU A 23 2.45 -3.09 -10.84
CA LEU A 23 2.38 -1.63 -10.94
C LEU A 23 1.22 -1.05 -10.12
N ARG A 24 0.03 -1.66 -10.18
CA ARG A 24 -1.12 -1.24 -9.39
C ARG A 24 -0.89 -1.39 -7.88
N CYS A 25 -0.21 -2.45 -7.45
CA CYS A 25 0.19 -2.62 -6.05
C CYS A 25 1.23 -1.56 -5.62
N THR A 26 2.24 -1.31 -6.44
CA THR A 26 3.25 -0.26 -6.20
C THR A 26 2.60 1.12 -6.07
N PHE A 27 1.66 1.45 -6.95
CA PHE A 27 0.91 2.70 -6.88
C PHE A 27 0.15 2.83 -5.55
N GLY A 28 -0.62 1.80 -5.16
CA GLY A 28 -1.34 1.81 -3.89
C GLY A 28 -0.42 1.91 -2.66
N ARG A 29 0.73 1.23 -2.67
CA ARG A 29 1.74 1.33 -1.59
C ARG A 29 2.33 2.73 -1.50
N THR A 30 2.60 3.36 -2.65
CA THR A 30 3.14 4.72 -2.70
C THR A 30 2.17 5.71 -2.06
N LEU A 31 0.86 5.59 -2.32
CA LEU A 31 -0.15 6.41 -1.67
C LEU A 31 -0.17 6.18 -0.15
N TYR A 32 -0.13 4.91 0.28
CA TYR A 32 -0.13 4.56 1.70
C TYR A 32 1.09 5.16 2.43
N TYR A 33 2.30 4.98 1.88
CA TYR A 33 3.52 5.56 2.47
C TYR A 33 3.57 7.09 2.41
N SER A 34 2.77 7.71 1.54
CA SER A 34 2.61 9.17 1.50
C SER A 34 1.58 9.69 2.50
N GLY A 35 0.99 8.81 3.34
CA GLY A 35 0.02 9.16 4.37
C GLY A 35 -1.43 9.28 3.89
N VAL A 36 -1.75 8.80 2.68
CA VAL A 36 -3.14 8.77 2.20
C VAL A 36 -3.93 7.72 2.98
N LYS A 37 -5.15 8.07 3.40
CA LYS A 37 -6.02 7.18 4.17
C LYS A 37 -6.39 5.92 3.38
N ILE A 38 -6.50 4.79 4.07
CA ILE A 38 -6.73 3.48 3.42
C ILE A 38 -8.10 3.41 2.72
N GLU A 39 -9.10 4.15 3.20
CA GLU A 39 -10.43 4.29 2.59
C GLU A 39 -10.35 4.98 1.22
N ASP A 40 -9.58 6.07 1.14
CA ASP A 40 -9.37 6.82 -0.10
C ASP A 40 -8.60 5.98 -1.11
N ILE A 41 -7.57 5.25 -0.65
CA ILE A 41 -6.82 4.31 -1.50
C ILE A 41 -7.74 3.19 -2.00
N ALA A 42 -8.61 2.65 -1.14
CA ALA A 42 -9.58 1.63 -1.54
C ALA A 42 -10.55 2.17 -2.61
N ALA A 43 -11.04 3.39 -2.47
CA ALA A 43 -11.89 4.04 -3.47
C ALA A 43 -11.17 4.26 -4.81
N ILE A 44 -9.93 4.76 -4.79
CA ILE A 44 -9.08 4.94 -5.98
C ILE A 44 -8.83 3.59 -6.68
N LEU A 45 -8.57 2.54 -5.89
CA LEU A 45 -8.37 1.18 -6.40
C LEU A 45 -9.69 0.43 -6.68
N GLY A 46 -10.86 1.05 -6.51
CA GLY A 46 -12.15 0.43 -6.77
C GLY A 46 -12.42 -0.83 -5.93
N HIS A 47 -11.81 -0.93 -4.74
CA HIS A 47 -12.04 -2.03 -3.81
C HIS A 47 -13.26 -1.72 -2.94
N LYS A 48 -14.11 -2.73 -2.73
CA LYS A 48 -15.33 -2.59 -1.94
C LYS A 48 -15.08 -2.53 -0.42
N ASP A 49 -13.93 -3.04 0.03
CA ASP A 49 -13.58 -3.16 1.44
C ASP A 49 -12.10 -2.80 1.65
N THR A 50 -11.80 -2.03 2.69
CA THR A 50 -10.44 -1.63 3.07
C THR A 50 -9.57 -2.82 3.43
N LYS A 51 -10.16 -3.91 3.96
CA LYS A 51 -9.42 -5.17 4.22
C LYS A 51 -8.84 -5.77 2.93
N THR A 52 -9.57 -5.66 1.82
CA THR A 52 -9.08 -6.11 0.52
C THR A 52 -7.88 -5.28 0.10
N THR A 53 -7.92 -3.98 0.33
CA THR A 53 -6.80 -3.06 0.07
C THR A 53 -5.61 -3.38 0.96
N LEU A 54 -5.77 -3.57 2.27
CA LEU A 54 -4.68 -3.92 3.18
C LEU A 54 -3.99 -5.23 2.75
N LYS A 55 -4.77 -6.26 2.42
CA LYS A 55 -4.22 -7.53 1.89
C LYS A 55 -3.54 -7.34 0.54
N TYR A 56 -4.14 -6.56 -0.35
CA TYR A 56 -3.59 -6.25 -1.68
C TYR A 56 -2.25 -5.50 -1.59
N LEU A 57 -2.11 -4.61 -0.61
CA LEU A 57 -0.87 -3.90 -0.32
C LEU A 57 0.11 -4.75 0.50
N GLY A 58 -0.28 -5.91 1.02
CA GLY A 58 0.55 -6.76 1.89
C GLY A 58 0.85 -6.13 3.26
N LEU A 59 -0.09 -5.32 3.76
CA LEU A 59 0.00 -4.61 5.04
C LEU A 59 -0.74 -5.34 6.18
N ASP A 60 -1.37 -6.49 5.89
CA ASP A 60 -2.14 -7.28 6.87
C ASP A 60 -1.29 -7.80 8.05
N LYS A 61 0.04 -7.83 7.90
CA LYS A 61 1.00 -8.29 8.92
C LYS A 61 1.95 -7.23 9.44
N VAL A 62 1.94 -6.01 8.88
CA VAL A 62 2.97 -5.00 9.15
C VAL A 62 2.58 -4.05 10.29
N ASP A 63 1.30 -3.99 10.66
CA ASP A 63 0.76 -2.85 11.41
C ASP A 63 0.60 -3.05 12.94
N HIS A 64 1.32 -3.99 13.57
CA HIS A 64 1.23 -4.16 15.04
C HIS A 64 2.36 -3.47 15.83
N SER A 65 3.40 -2.93 15.16
CA SER A 65 4.51 -2.26 15.84
C SER A 65 4.36 -0.74 15.93
N ASP A 66 3.72 -0.10 14.94
CA ASP A 66 3.88 1.34 14.76
C ASP A 66 2.85 2.18 15.54
N HIS A 67 1.72 1.58 15.96
CA HIS A 67 0.71 2.26 16.80
C HIS A 67 1.06 2.29 18.29
N MET A 68 2.09 1.55 18.74
CA MET A 68 2.53 1.57 20.14
C MET A 68 3.27 2.86 20.53
N ASN A 69 3.64 3.71 19.57
CA ASN A 69 4.40 4.93 19.82
C ASN A 69 3.53 6.20 19.89
N MET A 70 2.22 6.09 19.67
CA MET A 70 1.27 7.22 19.75
C MET A 70 0.43 7.20 21.04
N LEU A 71 0.61 6.20 21.89
CA LEU A 71 0.04 6.12 23.24
C LEU A 71 1.10 6.51 24.28
N ASP A 72 1.74 7.67 24.11
CA ASP A 72 2.38 8.35 25.23
C ASP A 72 1.25 9.03 26.02
N PHE A 73 0.59 8.25 26.86
CA PHE A 73 -0.18 8.84 27.95
C PHE A 73 0.85 9.56 28.81
N GLY A 74 0.83 10.89 28.77
CA GLY A 74 1.58 11.68 29.73
C GLY A 74 1.19 11.19 31.12
N ASP A 75 2.11 10.46 31.75
CA ASP A 75 2.07 10.22 33.18
C ASP A 75 2.23 11.60 33.83
N ASP A 76 1.10 12.24 34.09
CA ASP A 76 0.95 13.29 35.09
C ASP A 76 1.29 12.66 36.44
N ASP A 77 2.58 12.53 36.74
CA ASP A 77 3.09 12.26 38.09
C ASP A 77 2.98 13.56 38.92
N ASP A 78 1.75 13.89 39.32
CA ASP A 78 1.46 14.69 40.51
C ASP A 78 1.60 13.77 41.75
N ASP A 79 2.77 13.80 42.42
CA ASP A 79 2.97 13.81 43.89
C ASP A 79 4.46 13.77 44.30
#